data_AF-A0AAW8SYY5-F1
#
_entry.id   AF-A0AAW8SYY5-F1
#
_cell.length_a   1.000
_cell.length_b   1.000
_cell.length_c   1.000
_cell.angle_alpha   90.00
_cell.angle_beta   90.00
_cell.angle_gamma   90.00
#
_symmetry.space_group_name_H-M   'P 1'
#
loop_
_entity.id
_entity.type
_entity.pdbx_description
1 polymer ?
#
loop_
_entity_poly.entity_id
_entity_poly.type
_entity_poly.pdbx_seq_one_letter_code
_entity_poly.pdbx_strand_id
1 'polypeptide(L)'
;MKTYWYVSLNNKYPKPMKGQHRRVVMSVQMKAKYSIVEMIREATPVEIDHCKLIYLGKGFFFDTQIQQGLAKNLSRMKIWKQNST
;
A
#
# COMPACT_ATOMS: atom_id res chain seq x y z
N MET A 1 16.51 -6.80 1.11
CA MET A 1 15.45 -7.61 1.73
C MET A 1 14.22 -7.49 0.85
N LYS A 2 13.55 -8.60 0.46
CA LYS A 2 12.33 -8.50 -0.34
C LYS A 2 11.18 -8.04 0.55
N THR A 3 10.45 -7.00 0.16
CA THR A 3 9.33 -6.43 0.92
C THR A 3 8.00 -6.59 0.18
N TYR A 4 6.90 -6.45 0.89
CA TYR A 4 5.55 -6.50 0.37
C TYR A 4 5.04 -5.08 0.19
N TRP A 5 4.47 -4.81 -0.98
CA TRP A 5 4.04 -3.48 -1.37
C TRP A 5 2.53 -3.41 -1.50
N TYR A 6 1.96 -2.35 -0.96
CA TYR A 6 0.52 -2.09 -0.99
C TYR A 6 0.21 -0.62 -1.30
N VAL A 7 -1.01 -0.36 -1.77
CA VAL A 7 -1.63 0.97 -1.72
C VAL A 7 -2.70 0.96 -0.62
N SER A 8 -2.63 1.89 0.32
CA SER A 8 -3.71 2.17 1.26
C SER A 8 -4.68 3.18 0.65
N LEU A 9 -5.98 2.88 0.70
CA LEU A 9 -7.04 3.77 0.18
C LEU A 9 -7.59 4.78 1.19
N ASN A 10 -7.21 4.66 2.45
CA ASN A 10 -7.76 5.47 3.55
C ASN A 10 -6.68 6.14 4.41
N ASN A 11 -5.43 6.16 3.93
CA ASN A 11 -4.25 6.71 4.60
C ASN A 11 -3.96 6.08 5.97
N LYS A 12 -4.48 4.88 6.22
CA LYS A 12 -4.11 4.06 7.37
C LYS A 12 -3.11 3.00 6.93
N TYR A 13 -2.28 2.56 7.85
CA TYR A 13 -1.31 1.51 7.63
C TYR A 13 -1.22 0.60 8.84
N PRO A 14 -0.78 -0.66 8.64
CA PRO A 14 -0.67 -1.62 9.73
C PRO A 14 0.23 -1.13 10.86
N LYS A 15 -0.20 -1.34 12.11
CA LYS A 15 0.61 -1.03 13.29
C LYS A 15 1.60 -2.18 13.54
N PRO A 16 2.78 -1.90 14.14
CA PRO A 16 3.68 -2.95 14.59
C PRO A 16 2.95 -3.94 15.52
N MET A 17 3.12 -5.24 15.29
CA MET A 17 2.61 -6.27 16.21
C MET A 17 3.48 -6.33 17.47
N LYS A 18 2.94 -6.86 18.57
CA LYS A 18 3.70 -7.10 19.80
C LYS A 18 4.93 -7.96 19.49
N GLY A 19 6.11 -7.48 19.87
CA GLY A 19 7.39 -8.16 19.60
C GLY A 19 8.02 -7.89 18.23
N GLN A 20 7.37 -7.10 17.35
CA GLN A 20 8.00 -6.63 16.11
C GLN A 20 8.74 -5.29 16.35
N HIS A 21 9.82 -5.08 15.59
CA HIS A 21 10.55 -3.81 15.61
C HIS A 21 9.62 -2.65 15.22
N ARG A 22 9.78 -1.45 15.83
CA ARG A 22 8.87 -0.32 15.62
C ARG A 22 8.70 0.11 14.15
N ARG A 23 9.67 -0.19 13.28
CA ARG A 23 9.64 0.11 11.83
C ARG A 23 9.30 -1.12 10.99
N VAL A 24 8.12 -1.72 11.20
CA VAL A 24 7.59 -2.79 10.33
C VAL A 24 7.12 -2.22 8.99
N VAL A 25 6.75 -0.93 9.00
CA VAL A 25 6.11 -0.24 7.90
C VAL A 25 6.87 1.03 7.56
N MET A 26 7.10 1.23 6.26
CA MET A 26 7.43 2.54 5.69
C MET A 26 6.31 2.95 4.74
N SER A 27 5.89 4.22 4.79
CA SER A 27 4.84 4.72 3.91
C SER A 27 5.13 6.10 3.39
N VAL A 28 4.78 6.33 2.12
CA VAL A 28 4.83 7.65 1.49
C VAL A 28 3.42 8.04 1.10
N GLN A 29 2.96 9.17 1.64
CA GLN A 29 1.68 9.75 1.24
C GLN A 29 1.79 10.31 -0.17
N MET A 30 0.83 9.94 -1.03
CA MET A 30 0.83 10.39 -2.42
C MET A 30 -0.08 11.61 -2.59
N LYS A 31 -1.37 11.46 -2.25
CA LYS A 31 -2.40 12.50 -2.38
C LYS A 31 -3.62 12.19 -1.52
N ALA A 32 -4.11 13.18 -0.78
CA ALA A 32 -5.29 13.07 0.08
C ALA A 32 -5.26 11.81 0.97
N LYS A 33 -6.10 10.81 0.65
CA LYS A 33 -6.30 9.58 1.41
C LYS A 33 -5.49 8.37 0.93
N TYR A 34 -4.55 8.56 0.00
CA TYR A 34 -3.77 7.45 -0.58
C TYR A 34 -2.30 7.46 -0.17
N SER A 35 -1.79 6.28 0.19
CA SER A 35 -0.40 6.07 0.58
C SER A 35 0.15 4.76 0.02
N ILE A 36 1.42 4.78 -0.40
CA ILE A 36 2.16 3.54 -0.71
C ILE A 36 2.71 3.02 0.62
N VAL A 37 2.56 1.72 0.85
CA VAL A 37 2.95 1.05 2.09
C VAL A 37 3.93 -0.08 1.74
N GLU A 38 5.14 0.01 2.29
CA GLU A 38 6.14 -1.03 2.29
C GLU A 38 6.08 -1.81 3.61
N MET A 39 6.05 -3.13 3.54
CA MET A 39 6.03 -4.01 4.70
C MET A 39 7.07 -5.12 4.60
N ILE A 40 7.70 -5.46 5.73
CA ILE A 40 8.65 -6.59 5.80
C ILE A 40 7.97 -7.97 5.80
N ARG A 41 6.65 -8.00 5.96
CA ARG A 41 5.80 -9.20 5.96
C ARG A 41 4.53 -8.94 5.18
N GLU A 42 3.83 -10.02 4.85
CA GLU A 42 2.49 -9.91 4.28
C GLU A 42 1.51 -9.31 5.30
N ALA A 43 0.58 -8.49 4.81
CA ALA A 43 -0.51 -7.96 5.61
C ALA A 43 -1.50 -9.07 5.95
N THR A 44 -1.96 -9.10 7.20
CA THR A 44 -3.03 -10.00 7.63
C THR A 44 -4.37 -9.58 7.01
N PRO A 45 -5.36 -10.47 6.91
CA PRO A 45 -6.69 -10.11 6.42
C PRO A 45 -7.34 -8.94 7.19
N VAL A 46 -7.15 -8.88 8.51
CA VAL A 46 -7.65 -7.79 9.36
C VAL A 46 -7.00 -6.46 9.00
N GLU A 47 -5.69 -6.45 8.75
CA GLU A 47 -4.96 -5.25 8.34
C GLU A 47 -5.36 -4.79 6.93
N ILE A 48 -5.57 -5.73 6.01
CA ILE A 48 -6.05 -5.47 4.65
C ILE A 48 -7.41 -4.76 4.70
N ASP A 49 -8.35 -5.26 5.49
CA ASP A 49 -9.67 -4.65 5.60
C ASP A 49 -9.63 -3.30 6.31
N HIS A 50 -8.94 -3.21 7.45
CA HIS A 50 -8.87 -1.98 8.25
C HIS A 50 -8.19 -0.82 7.50
N CYS A 51 -7.09 -1.11 6.81
CA CYS A 51 -6.29 -0.12 6.08
C CYS A 51 -6.69 0.00 4.61
N LYS A 52 -7.68 -0.78 4.15
CA LYS A 52 -8.12 -0.86 2.75
C LYS A 52 -6.91 -1.01 1.81
N LEU A 53 -6.09 -2.02 2.08
CA LEU A 53 -4.86 -2.27 1.34
C LEU A 53 -5.13 -2.99 0.02
N ILE A 54 -4.53 -2.51 -1.06
CA ILE A 54 -4.45 -3.20 -2.35
C ILE A 54 -3.03 -3.72 -2.52
N TYR A 55 -2.88 -5.03 -2.71
CA TYR A 55 -1.58 -5.64 -2.95
C TYR A 55 -1.01 -5.28 -4.32
N LEU A 56 0.28 -4.95 -4.36
CA LEU A 56 1.03 -4.62 -5.58
C LEU A 56 2.03 -5.70 -5.98
N GLY A 57 2.64 -6.38 -5.00
CA GLY A 57 3.67 -7.38 -5.24
C GLY A 57 4.65 -7.55 -4.10
N LYS A 58 5.57 -8.50 -4.25
CA LYS A 58 6.67 -8.79 -3.33
C LYS A 58 7.99 -8.64 -4.07
N GLY A 59 8.88 -7.80 -3.56
CA GLY A 59 10.14 -7.52 -4.24
C GLY A 59 10.72 -6.16 -3.84
N PHE A 60 11.50 -5.59 -4.75
CA PHE A 60 11.98 -4.21 -4.63
C PHE A 60 10.98 -3.25 -5.27
N PHE A 61 10.95 -2.00 -4.81
CA PHE A 61 9.99 -1.01 -5.31
C PHE A 61 10.03 -0.87 -6.84
N PHE A 62 11.21 -0.89 -7.43
CA PHE A 62 11.42 -0.70 -8.88
C PHE A 62 11.12 -1.95 -9.71
N ASP A 63 10.70 -3.07 -9.11
CA ASP A 63 10.32 -4.26 -9.86
C ASP A 63 9.10 -3.95 -10.74
N THR A 64 9.16 -4.42 -11.99
CA THR A 64 8.17 -4.10 -13.03
C THR A 64 6.74 -4.42 -12.61
N GLN A 65 6.53 -5.55 -11.92
CA GLN A 65 5.20 -5.95 -11.44
C GLN A 65 4.63 -4.95 -10.42
N ILE A 66 5.46 -4.44 -9.50
CA ILE A 66 5.06 -3.46 -8.49
C ILE A 66 4.76 -2.11 -9.16
N GLN A 67 5.62 -1.66 -10.06
CA GLN A 67 5.41 -0.41 -10.80
C GLN A 67 4.15 -0.45 -11.68
N GLN A 68 3.90 -1.57 -12.38
CA GLN A 68 2.68 -1.78 -13.18
C GLN A 68 1.42 -1.81 -12.30
N GLY A 69 1.47 -2.52 -11.17
CA GLY A 69 0.38 -2.54 -10.19
C GLY A 69 0.07 -1.15 -9.65
N LEU A 70 1.11 -0.37 -9.31
CA LEU A 70 0.97 1.01 -8.84
C LEU A 70 0.33 1.90 -9.92
N ALA A 71 0.83 1.85 -11.16
CA ALA A 71 0.30 2.62 -12.28
C ALA A 71 -1.18 2.30 -12.55
N LYS A 72 -1.57 1.02 -12.53
CA LYS A 72 -2.95 0.56 -12.69
C LYS A 72 -3.86 1.09 -11.59
N ASN A 73 -3.41 1.12 -10.35
CA ASN A 73 -4.22 1.64 -9.25
C ASN A 73 -4.31 3.17 -9.30
N LEU A 74 -3.22 3.85 -9.66
CA LEU A 74 -3.21 5.31 -9.86
C LEU A 74 -4.17 5.76 -10.95
N SER A 75 -4.23 5.05 -12.08
CA SER A 75 -5.18 5.36 -13.15
C SER A 75 -6.63 5.21 -12.71
N ARG A 76 -6.97 4.13 -11.99
CA ARG A 76 -8.31 3.92 -11.40
C ARG A 76 -8.68 5.02 -10.40
N MET A 77 -7.72 5.48 -9.58
CA MET A 77 -7.93 6.57 -8.63
C MET A 77 -8.12 7.93 -9.33
N LYS A 78 -7.48 8.17 -10.49
CA LYS A 78 -7.72 9.35 -11.34
C LYS A 78 -9.10 9.31 -12.01
N ILE A 79 -9.54 8.14 -12.50
CA ILE A 79 -10.86 7.95 -13.12
C ILE A 79 -11.99 8.22 -12.12
N TRP A 80 -11.85 7.77 -10.88
CA TRP A 80 -12.84 8.06 -9.82
C TRP A 80 -13.03 9.57 -9.58
N LYS A 81 -12.00 10.40 -9.80
CA LYS A 81 -12.10 11.85 -9.65
C LYS A 81 -12.97 12.50 -10.75
N GLN A 82 -12.96 11.98 -11.97
CA GLN A 82 -13.76 12.55 -13.07
C GLN A 82 -15.25 12.21 -12.96
N ASN A 83 -15.60 11.08 -12.34
CA ASN A 83 -16.98 10.61 -12.23
C ASN A 83 -17.66 10.95 -10.89
N SER A 84 -16.98 11.70 -10.00
CA SER A 84 -17.51 12.10 -8.67
C SER A 84 -17.78 13.61 -8.56
N THR A 85 -17.88 14.32 -9.68
CA THR A 85 -18.23 15.74 -9.80
C THR A 85 -19.38 15.87 -10.78
#